data_AF-A0A0P7WC01-F1
#
_entry.id   AF-A0A0P7WC01-F1
#
_cell.length_a   1.000
_cell.length_b   1.000
_cell.length_c   1.000
_cell.angle_alpha   90.00
_cell.angle_beta   90.00
_cell.angle_gamma   90.00
#
_symmetry.space_group_name_H-M   'P 1'
#
loop_
_entity.id
_entity.type
_entity.pdbx_description
1 polymer ?
#
loop_
_entity_poly.entity_id
_entity_poly.type
_entity_poly.pdbx_seq_one_letter_code
_entity_poly.pdbx_strand_id
1 'polypeptide(L)' 'MMRPNNREMKVLRELCLGTIESAAHFARIGPKTFEAMLAKNWIVEAYCSTYDVDGYQITPEGKAVFGRYA' A
#
# COMPACT_ATOMS: atom_id res chain seq x y z
N MET A 1 -5.15 -8.62 -14.66
CA MET A 1 -4.91 -7.87 -13.41
C MET A 1 -6.03 -8.22 -12.42
N MET A 2 -5.71 -8.57 -11.18
CA MET A 2 -6.68 -8.99 -10.16
C MET A 2 -7.38 -7.78 -9.53
N ARG A 3 -8.68 -7.87 -9.24
CA ARG A 3 -9.42 -6.79 -8.56
C ARG A 3 -9.04 -6.76 -7.07
N PRO A 4 -8.68 -5.59 -6.49
CA PRO A 4 -8.39 -5.46 -5.07
C PRO A 4 -9.65 -5.65 -4.22
N ASN A 5 -9.49 -6.24 -3.04
CA ASN A 5 -10.56 -6.29 -2.03
C ASN A 5 -10.66 -4.95 -1.26
N ASN A 6 -11.66 -4.81 -0.38
CA ASN A 6 -11.89 -3.56 0.35
C ASN A 6 -10.71 -3.12 1.23
N ARG A 7 -9.95 -4.05 1.80
CA ARG A 7 -8.78 -3.76 2.64
C ARG A 7 -7.60 -3.29 1.78
N GLU A 8 -7.33 -4.00 0.69
CA GLU A 8 -6.29 -3.64 -0.28
C GLU A 8 -6.59 -2.28 -0.91
N MET A 9 -7.86 -2.01 -1.26
CA MET A 9 -8.28 -0.74 -1.81
C MET A 9 -8.09 0.41 -0.82
N LYS A 10 -8.37 0.18 0.47
CA LYS A 10 -8.07 1.17 1.52
C LYS A 10 -6.58 1.52 1.54
N VAL A 11 -5.71 0.51 1.52
CA VAL A 11 -4.25 0.72 1.51
C VAL A 11 -3.81 1.50 0.26
N LEU A 12 -4.28 1.10 -0.93
CA LEU A 12 -3.95 1.78 -2.18
C LEU A 12 -4.42 3.25 -2.19
N ARG A 13 -5.58 3.53 -1.60
CA ARG A 13 -6.13 4.88 -1.50
C ARG A 13 -5.25 5.79 -0.65
N GLU A 14 -4.83 5.35 0.53
CA GLU A 14 -3.98 6.17 1.41
C GLU A 14 -2.60 6.40 0.77
N LEU A 15 -2.02 5.37 0.14
CA LEU A 15 -0.70 5.46 -0.47
C LEU A 15 -0.69 6.11 -1.86
N CYS A 16 -1.83 6.46 -2.46
CA CYS A 16 -1.91 6.85 -3.87
C CYS A 16 -1.06 8.08 -4.23
N LEU A 17 -0.81 8.96 -3.24
CA LEU A 17 0.04 10.14 -3.39
C LEU A 17 1.54 9.81 -3.40
N GLY A 18 1.92 8.56 -3.13
CA GLY A 18 3.30 8.10 -3.10
C GLY A 18 4.03 8.35 -1.79
N THR A 19 3.30 8.68 -0.71
CA THR A 19 3.87 8.79 0.65
C THR A 19 4.27 7.41 1.18
N ILE A 20 5.16 7.41 2.17
CA ILE A 20 5.55 6.21 2.92
C ILE A 20 4.75 6.22 4.21
N GLU A 21 3.93 5.20 4.43
CA GLU A 21 3.10 5.09 5.63
C GLU A 21 3.42 3.79 6.38
N SER A 22 3.54 3.88 7.70
CA SER A 22 3.75 2.71 8.54
C SER A 22 2.50 1.84 8.62
N ALA A 23 2.67 0.53 8.88
CA ALA A 23 1.56 -0.40 9.07
C ALA A 23 0.55 0.08 10.14
N ALA A 24 1.05 0.80 11.17
CA ALA A 24 0.24 1.33 12.27
C ALA A 24 -0.78 2.39 11.82
N HIS A 25 -0.54 3.09 10.71
CA HIS A 25 -1.49 4.06 10.15
C HIS A 25 -2.77 3.38 9.62
N PHE A 26 -2.68 2.09 9.26
CA PHE A 26 -3.76 1.35 8.64
C PHE A 26 -4.62 0.59 9.65
N ALA A 27 -5.46 1.33 10.38
CA ALA A 27 -6.38 0.73 11.34
C ALA A 27 -7.21 -0.42 10.73
N ARG A 28 -7.20 -1.57 11.42
CA ARG A 28 -7.91 -2.83 11.06
C ARG A 28 -7.40 -3.52 9.79
N ILE A 29 -6.19 -3.20 9.33
CA ILE A 29 -5.51 -3.94 8.27
C ILE A 29 -4.45 -4.84 8.91
N GLY A 30 -4.58 -6.14 8.68
CA GLY A 30 -3.66 -7.14 9.22
C GLY A 30 -2.46 -7.40 8.31
N PRO A 31 -1.37 -7.99 8.84
CA PRO A 31 -0.11 -8.23 8.13
C PRO A 31 -0.29 -9.00 6.82
N LYS A 32 -1.19 -10.00 6.79
CA LYS A 32 -1.54 -10.77 5.60
C LYS A 32 -2.01 -9.93 4.41
N THR A 33 -2.61 -8.76 4.66
CA THR A 33 -3.02 -7.85 3.56
C THR A 33 -1.78 -7.23 2.92
N PHE A 34 -0.82 -6.76 3.72
CA PHE A 34 0.43 -6.20 3.22
C PHE A 34 1.27 -7.26 2.52
N GLU A 35 1.42 -8.45 3.10
CA GLU A 35 2.10 -9.60 2.47
C GLU A 35 1.52 -9.92 1.08
N ALA A 36 0.18 -9.96 0.96
CA ALA A 36 -0.48 -10.20 -0.31
C ALA A 36 -0.25 -9.08 -1.32
N MET A 37 -0.20 -7.82 -0.88
CA MET A 37 0.05 -6.67 -1.75
C MET A 37 1.51 -6.56 -2.19
N LEU A 38 2.46 -6.90 -1.31
CA LEU A 38 3.89 -7.03 -1.61
C LEU A 38 4.10 -8.13 -2.66
N ALA A 39 3.50 -9.30 -2.47
CA ALA A 39 3.58 -10.41 -3.43
C ALA A 39 3.00 -10.07 -4.81
N LYS A 40 2.04 -9.14 -4.87
CA LYS A 40 1.46 -8.61 -6.12
C LYS A 40 2.26 -7.46 -6.74
N ASN A 41 3.34 -7.02 -6.10
CA ASN A 41 4.11 -5.83 -6.47
C ASN A 41 3.25 -4.56 -6.56
N TRP A 42 2.23 -4.43 -5.69
CA TRP A 42 1.38 -3.22 -5.63
C TRP A 42 1.91 -2.18 -4.64
N ILE A 43 2.68 -2.64 -3.67
CA ILE A 43 3.41 -1.81 -2.70
C ILE A 43 4.81 -2.41 -2.51
N VAL A 44 5.70 -1.64 -1.93
CA VAL A 44 7.03 -2.07 -1.48
C VAL A 44 7.28 -1.59 -0.06
N GLU A 45 8.18 -2.26 0.65
CA GLU A 45 8.76 -1.75 1.88
C GLU A 45 9.66 -0.55 1.57
N ALA A 46 9.54 0.50 2.37
CA ALA A 46 10.30 1.74 2.20
C ALA A 46 10.57 2.38 3.56
N TYR A 47 11.64 3.16 3.63
CA TYR A 47 12.03 3.90 4.83
C TYR A 47 11.93 5.40 4.58
N CYS A 48 11.25 6.11 5.48
CA CYS A 48 11.11 7.56 5.44
C CYS A 48 12.13 8.20 6.40
N SER A 49 13.20 8.77 5.83
CA SER A 49 14.29 9.39 6.61
C SER A 49 13.87 10.65 7.36
N THR A 50 12.85 11.38 6.90
CA THR A 50 12.34 12.59 7.56
C THR A 50 11.75 12.29 8.93
N TYR A 51 11.07 11.15 9.07
CA TYR A 51 10.34 10.75 10.28
C TYR A 51 10.91 9.50 10.94
N ASP A 52 12.06 9.02 10.46
CA ASP A 52 12.76 7.81 10.93
C ASP A 52 11.81 6.61 11.09
N VAL A 53 11.07 6.29 10.02
CA VAL A 53 10.00 5.27 10.07
C VAL A 53 10.04 4.32 8.88
N ASP A 54 9.96 3.02 9.17
CA ASP A 54 9.72 1.97 8.20
C ASP A 54 8.22 1.87 7.86
N GLY A 55 7.92 1.67 6.58
CA GLY A 55 6.55 1.57 6.12
C GLY A 55 6.44 1.02 4.71
N TYR A 56 5.33 1.37 4.07
CA TYR A 56 5.00 0.93 2.73
C TYR A 56 4.82 2.12 1.79
N GLN A 57 5.25 1.93 0.55
CA GLN A 57 5.04 2.87 -0.55
C GLN A 57 4.35 2.17 -1.72
N ILE A 58 3.47 2.89 -2.42
CA ILE A 58 2.81 2.36 -3.63
C ILE A 58 3.78 2.28 -4.81
N THR A 59 3.70 1.21 -5.60
CA THR A 59 4.46 1.05 -6.86
C THR A 59 3.71 1.66 -8.06
N PRO A 60 4.34 1.81 -9.23
CA PRO A 60 3.62 2.15 -10.47
C PRO A 60 2.48 1.18 -10.79
N GLU A 61 2.67 -0.12 -10.56
CA GLU A 61 1.64 -1.15 -10.75
C GLU A 61 0.48 -0.97 -9.78
N GLY A 62 0.76 -0.68 -8.50
CA GLY A 62 -0.26 -0.37 -7.50
C GLY A 62 -1.07 0.88 -7.87
N LYS A 63 -0.41 1.93 -8.37
CA LYS A 63 -1.09 3.15 -8.87
C LYS A 63 -2.01 2.84 -10.05
N ALA A 64 -1.56 2.00 -10.99
CA ALA A 64 -2.37 1.58 -12.13
C ALA A 64 -3.61 0.77 -11.70
N VAL A 65 -3.46 -0.11 -10.69
CA VAL A 65 -4.59 -0.86 -10.12
C VAL A 65 -5.56 0.08 -9.42
N PHE A 66 -5.07 1.02 -8.62
CA PHE A 66 -5.91 2.02 -7.95
C PHE A 66 -6.71 2.82 -8.97
N GLY A 67 -6.06 3.45 -9.96
CA GLY A 67 -6.74 4.27 -10.97
C GLY A 67 -7.76 3.52 -11.83
N ARG A 68 -7.67 2.19 -11.91
CA ARG A 68 -8.64 1.35 -12.64
C ARG A 68 -9.89 1.03 -11.82
N TYR A 69 -9.80 0.99 -10.50
CA TYR A 69 -10.85 0.46 -9.62
C TYR A 69 -11.32 1.45 -8.54
N ALA A 70 -10.70 2.64 -8.44
CA ALA A 70 -11.10 3.76 -7.59
C ALA A 70 -12.24 4.57 -8.24
#